data_AF-A0A2P6TM50-F1
#
_entry.id   AF-A0A2P6TM50-F1
#
_cell.length_a   1.000
_cell.length_b   1.000
_cell.length_c   1.000
_cell.angle_alpha   90.00
_cell.angle_beta   90.00
_cell.angle_gamma   90.00
#
_symmetry.space_group_name_H-M   'P 1'
#
loop_
_entity.id
_entity.type
_entity.pdbx_description
1 polymer ?
#
loop_
_entity_poly.entity_id
_entity_poly.type
_entity_poly.pdbx_seq_one_letter_code
_entity_poly.pdbx_strand_id
1 'polypeptide(L)'
;MQRAAGSAPGAAAARRAVPGAAPCATSSAAEARTGTQRATRALLHLALLSAACLGGTLLGQHARSRGSSVAPAAAVPPSATEAPAGSIHLAVVAPLQQASPFGSFGRQASWHEVLQHTAQRLAWQDPAFSLTLHDSAALGGGSDAERSALQAALQHSAAALAIGVTDPTAAQALAPLLAAAPTALAVGSHAALASATRLGGRQPAQPAAGGLAALLAKLFPDKQANEDQQVLHTVEELFKRGTSDDFLFIFLVLANSYVKEVPAVAMSFKQKNAGLPELQCMIGKCGAQIFSCVTDTSCKAALDCLSACDFNDQVCSYRCITSYESRKLEEFSLCIIQKHNCFGLNADIPMVPDPAPMASFKGQPMTHELAEDLFIGWLQDPSTALAPLRGGEQLPYSWRVFAGKNAAYDFFPCQNQLFYRGKGRGGMWYDPVFQVKTIDGRTVWRRRHYRVKRDRLPGTFRFSVLDNGVTSNEFWRVLDCEEGLDWCVFYYSGAASRAGLSYSGAILASKSGDWPASQEARARIQQALDSAGIKMWELSNVDNSGCAGAPLDPALMAMA
;
A
#
# COMPACT_ATOMS: atom_id res chain seq x y z
N MET A 1 -43.35 52.68 0.73
CA MET A 1 -44.20 52.18 1.85
C MET A 1 -43.24 51.63 2.90
N GLN A 2 -42.70 52.48 3.78
CA GLN A 2 -43.20 52.75 5.15
C GLN A 2 -43.21 51.47 6.03
N ARG A 3 -42.63 51.38 7.22
CA ARG A 3 -41.84 52.25 8.16
C ARG A 3 -41.39 51.27 9.30
N ALA A 4 -40.15 51.29 9.80
CA ALA A 4 -39.67 52.00 11.02
C ALA A 4 -40.37 51.53 12.33
N ALA A 5 -39.80 51.45 13.54
CA ALA A 5 -38.58 51.97 14.20
C ALA A 5 -38.36 51.13 15.50
N GLY A 6 -37.16 51.01 16.08
CA GLY A 6 -36.49 51.97 16.97
C GLY A 6 -35.73 51.16 18.06
N SER A 7 -34.78 51.62 18.87
CA SER A 7 -34.10 52.90 19.09
C SER A 7 -32.94 52.64 20.09
N ALA A 8 -31.70 52.95 19.68
CA ALA A 8 -30.48 53.48 20.36
C ALA A 8 -30.28 53.47 21.92
N PRO A 9 -29.22 54.09 22.50
CA PRO A 9 -27.99 53.44 22.97
C PRO A 9 -27.61 53.76 24.45
N GLY A 10 -26.50 53.23 24.98
CA GLY A 10 -25.96 53.69 26.28
C GLY A 10 -24.65 53.01 26.70
N ALA A 11 -23.63 53.82 26.98
CA ALA A 11 -22.25 53.44 27.25
C ALA A 11 -21.88 53.54 28.76
N ALA A 12 -20.68 53.03 29.09
CA ALA A 12 -19.83 53.38 30.24
C ALA A 12 -20.30 52.91 31.64
N ALA A 13 -19.47 52.60 32.64
CA ALA A 13 -18.05 52.32 32.75
C ALA A 13 -17.77 51.80 34.19
N ALA A 14 -16.66 51.07 34.33
CA ALA A 14 -15.68 51.16 35.41
C ALA A 14 -15.90 50.54 36.82
N ARG A 15 -14.75 50.01 37.30
CA ARG A 15 -14.17 49.96 38.67
C ARG A 15 -14.33 48.63 39.43
N ARG A 16 -13.19 47.91 39.63
CA ARG A 16 -12.25 47.95 40.79
C ARG A 16 -12.84 47.19 42.00
N ALA A 17 -12.13 46.43 42.83
CA ALA A 17 -10.72 46.05 42.97
C ALA A 17 -10.60 45.15 44.23
N VAL A 18 -9.73 44.11 44.19
CA VAL A 18 -8.65 43.80 45.19
C VAL A 18 -9.11 43.29 46.60
N PRO A 19 -8.27 42.71 47.50
CA PRO A 19 -7.06 41.85 47.43
C PRO A 19 -7.13 40.55 48.30
N GLY A 20 -6.07 39.74 48.24
CA GLY A 20 -5.42 39.19 49.46
C GLY A 20 -5.24 37.68 49.44
N ALA A 21 -4.18 37.09 49.99
CA ALA A 21 -2.91 37.56 50.50
C ALA A 21 -2.05 36.29 50.67
N ALA A 22 -0.74 36.39 50.41
CA ALA A 22 0.23 35.40 50.89
C ALA A 22 0.42 35.56 52.41
N PRO A 23 1.02 34.55 53.08
CA PRO A 23 2.34 34.82 53.65
C PRO A 23 3.37 33.70 53.47
N CYS A 24 4.61 34.09 53.75
CA CYS A 24 5.89 33.43 53.47
C CYS A 24 6.47 32.69 54.70
N ALA A 25 7.31 31.69 54.43
CA ALA A 25 8.44 31.11 55.19
C ALA A 25 8.17 30.49 56.59
N THR A 26 8.67 29.29 56.94
CA THR A 26 10.11 28.94 57.03
C THR A 26 10.41 27.43 56.99
N SER A 27 11.54 27.06 56.34
CA SER A 27 12.55 26.03 56.67
C SER A 27 12.15 24.62 57.19
N SER A 28 12.48 23.56 56.44
CA SER A 28 13.55 22.59 56.81
C SER A 28 13.91 21.67 55.64
N ALA A 29 15.10 21.07 55.70
CA ALA A 29 15.78 20.32 54.65
C ALA A 29 15.35 18.85 54.54
N ALA A 30 15.77 18.24 53.42
CA ALA A 30 15.87 16.79 53.12
C ALA A 30 14.61 16.09 52.58
N GLU A 31 14.57 15.87 51.25
CA GLU A 31 14.78 14.55 50.65
C GLU A 31 14.77 14.65 49.12
N ALA A 32 15.97 14.76 48.56
CA ALA A 32 16.23 14.54 47.14
C ALA A 32 16.24 13.01 46.88
N ARG A 33 15.12 12.47 46.40
CA ARG A 33 14.91 11.09 45.88
C ARG A 33 13.43 11.07 45.43
N THR A 34 12.98 10.85 44.19
CA THR A 34 13.49 10.12 43.03
C THR A 34 12.78 10.64 41.76
N GLY A 35 13.37 11.63 41.07
CA GLY A 35 12.97 11.99 39.70
C GLY A 35 13.37 10.94 38.65
N THR A 36 14.33 10.08 39.00
CA THR A 36 14.87 9.01 38.16
C THR A 36 13.90 7.84 38.01
N GLN A 37 13.11 7.46 39.03
CA GLN A 37 12.21 6.29 38.94
C GLN A 37 10.98 6.50 38.03
N ARG A 38 10.50 7.75 37.85
CA ARG A 38 9.46 8.06 36.87
C ARG A 38 10.00 8.09 35.43
N ALA A 39 11.24 8.51 35.24
CA ALA A 39 11.93 8.46 33.95
C ALA A 39 12.26 7.00 33.53
N THR A 40 12.64 6.13 34.47
CA THR A 40 12.89 4.70 34.18
C THR A 40 11.61 3.94 33.81
N ARG A 41 10.45 4.27 34.41
CA ARG A 41 9.15 3.69 34.03
C ARG A 41 8.65 4.17 32.65
N ALA A 42 8.95 5.42 32.28
CA ALA A 42 8.67 5.94 30.93
C ALA A 42 9.57 5.30 29.86
N LEU A 43 10.85 5.04 30.19
CA LEU A 43 11.79 4.29 29.34
C LEU A 43 11.45 2.80 29.22
N LEU A 44 10.94 2.17 30.29
CA LEU A 44 10.43 0.78 30.24
C LEU A 44 9.16 0.67 29.39
N HIS A 45 8.28 1.67 29.44
CA HIS A 45 7.15 1.78 28.51
C HIS A 45 7.57 2.07 27.07
N LEU A 46 8.73 2.69 26.84
CA LEU A 46 9.31 2.89 25.51
C LEU A 46 9.89 1.61 24.90
N ALA A 47 10.49 0.76 25.73
CA ALA A 47 10.89 -0.58 25.33
C ALA A 47 9.66 -1.46 25.03
N LEU A 48 8.51 -1.17 25.63
CA LEU A 48 7.22 -1.84 25.36
C LEU A 48 6.45 -1.22 24.17
N LEU A 49 6.64 0.06 23.85
CA LEU A 49 6.07 0.70 22.65
C LEU A 49 6.87 0.38 21.39
N SER A 50 8.17 0.10 21.55
CA SER A 50 8.98 -0.56 20.51
C SER A 50 8.65 -2.07 20.39
N ALA A 51 7.82 -2.59 21.30
CA ALA A 51 7.35 -3.98 21.34
C ALA A 51 5.93 -4.19 20.79
N ALA A 52 5.28 -3.15 20.24
CA ALA A 52 4.05 -3.30 19.48
C ALA A 52 4.24 -3.93 18.08
N CYS A 53 5.47 -4.38 17.76
CA CYS A 53 5.82 -5.18 16.58
C CYS A 53 6.70 -6.38 16.98
N LEU A 54 6.41 -7.05 18.11
CA LEU A 54 7.22 -8.17 18.59
C LEU A 54 6.36 -9.37 19.00
N GLY A 55 6.17 -10.29 18.04
CA GLY A 55 5.90 -11.71 18.33
C GLY A 55 7.10 -12.55 17.85
N GLY A 56 7.81 -13.18 18.80
CA GLY A 56 8.61 -14.40 18.55
C GLY A 56 10.02 -14.24 17.96
N THR A 57 11.05 -14.39 18.78
CA THR A 57 12.47 -14.43 18.39
C THR A 57 12.97 -15.78 17.86
N LEU A 58 13.92 -15.71 16.91
CA LEU A 58 15.18 -16.48 16.72
C LEU A 58 15.28 -17.76 15.85
N LEU A 59 16.39 -17.74 15.07
CA LEU A 59 17.31 -18.78 14.55
C LEU A 59 17.08 -19.39 13.15
N GLY A 60 17.73 -18.79 12.15
CA GLY A 60 18.00 -19.41 10.84
C GLY A 60 19.30 -20.24 10.86
N GLN A 61 19.22 -21.50 10.43
CA GLN A 61 20.37 -22.37 10.18
C GLN A 61 20.78 -22.27 8.70
N HIS A 62 22.07 -22.05 8.45
CA HIS A 62 22.68 -22.09 7.12
C HIS A 62 23.06 -23.52 6.73
N ALA A 63 22.60 -23.99 5.57
CA ALA A 63 23.16 -25.15 4.88
C ALA A 63 23.80 -24.70 3.56
N ARG A 64 25.12 -24.93 3.43
CA ARG A 64 25.91 -24.76 2.20
C ARG A 64 25.75 -26.00 1.32
N SER A 65 25.64 -25.83 0.00
CA SER A 65 26.05 -26.86 -0.95
C SER A 65 26.77 -26.25 -2.15
N ARG A 66 27.82 -26.96 -2.60
CA ARG A 66 28.74 -26.63 -3.70
C ARG A 66 28.17 -27.14 -5.03
N GLY A 67 28.43 -26.41 -6.11
CA GLY A 67 27.99 -26.77 -7.46
C GLY A 67 28.83 -27.82 -8.18
N SER A 68 28.31 -28.28 -9.33
CA SER A 68 29.10 -28.61 -10.52
C SER A 68 28.18 -28.68 -11.75
N SER A 69 28.69 -28.24 -12.90
CA SER A 69 28.04 -28.16 -14.22
C SER A 69 28.26 -29.42 -15.05
N VAL A 70 27.28 -29.84 -15.87
CA VAL A 70 27.48 -30.48 -17.19
C VAL A 70 26.25 -30.22 -18.09
N ALA A 71 26.46 -30.01 -19.39
CA ALA A 71 25.47 -29.75 -20.45
C ALA A 71 25.28 -30.99 -21.39
N PRO A 72 24.55 -30.92 -22.52
CA PRO A 72 23.16 -31.41 -22.66
C PRO A 72 23.01 -32.58 -23.64
N ALA A 73 21.86 -33.29 -23.63
CA ALA A 73 21.50 -34.24 -24.69
C ALA A 73 19.98 -34.32 -24.96
N ALA A 74 19.66 -34.09 -26.25
CA ALA A 74 18.56 -34.51 -27.13
C ALA A 74 17.12 -34.83 -26.62
N ALA A 75 16.15 -34.33 -27.40
CA ALA A 75 14.72 -34.27 -27.16
C ALA A 75 13.91 -35.54 -27.54
N VAL A 76 12.84 -35.80 -26.76
CA VAL A 76 11.73 -36.75 -26.98
C VAL A 76 10.45 -36.12 -26.33
N PRO A 77 9.20 -36.32 -26.85
CA PRO A 77 8.08 -35.37 -26.69
C PRO A 77 7.34 -35.46 -25.33
N PRO A 78 6.51 -34.45 -24.95
CA PRO A 78 6.13 -34.24 -23.55
C PRO A 78 4.91 -35.08 -23.13
N SER A 79 5.13 -35.94 -22.14
CA SER A 79 4.12 -36.47 -21.22
C SER A 79 4.29 -35.76 -19.88
N ALA A 80 3.20 -35.21 -19.34
CA ALA A 80 3.05 -34.63 -17.99
C ALA A 80 4.35 -34.04 -17.39
N THR A 81 4.67 -32.81 -17.80
CA THR A 81 5.87 -32.08 -17.37
C THR A 81 5.91 -31.98 -15.85
N GLU A 82 6.86 -32.70 -15.25
CA GLU A 82 7.30 -32.44 -13.88
C GLU A 82 7.65 -30.95 -13.78
N ALA A 83 7.03 -30.25 -12.83
CA ALA A 83 7.24 -28.81 -12.70
C ALA A 83 8.73 -28.54 -12.45
N PRO A 84 9.34 -27.57 -13.15
CA PRO A 84 10.77 -27.33 -13.04
C PRO A 84 11.17 -27.06 -11.59
N ALA A 85 12.30 -27.65 -11.16
CA ALA A 85 12.78 -27.51 -9.79
C ALA A 85 12.83 -26.04 -9.35
N GLY A 86 12.06 -25.71 -8.30
CA GLY A 86 11.93 -24.33 -7.79
C GLY A 86 10.66 -23.58 -8.21
N SER A 87 9.77 -24.18 -9.01
CA SER A 87 8.45 -23.63 -9.30
C SER A 87 7.54 -23.61 -8.06
N ILE A 88 6.76 -22.55 -7.89
CA ILE A 88 5.73 -22.41 -6.85
C ILE A 88 4.37 -22.61 -7.52
N HIS A 89 3.78 -23.78 -7.34
CA HIS A 89 2.45 -24.08 -7.86
C HIS A 89 1.37 -23.80 -6.82
N LEU A 90 0.49 -22.86 -7.11
CA LEU A 90 -0.68 -22.54 -6.29
C LEU A 90 -1.95 -23.00 -7.01
N ALA A 91 -2.96 -23.40 -6.26
CA ALA A 91 -4.27 -23.73 -6.80
C ALA A 91 -5.36 -22.88 -6.14
N VAL A 92 -6.39 -22.52 -6.91
CA VAL A 92 -7.57 -21.83 -6.40
C VAL A 92 -8.84 -22.49 -6.92
N VAL A 93 -9.80 -22.66 -6.02
CA VAL A 93 -11.16 -23.11 -6.33
C VAL A 93 -12.12 -21.97 -6.02
N ALA A 94 -12.87 -21.51 -7.02
CA ALA A 94 -13.81 -20.40 -6.90
C ALA A 94 -14.98 -20.58 -7.88
N PRO A 95 -16.13 -19.91 -7.66
CA PRO A 95 -17.22 -19.94 -8.63
C PRO A 95 -16.86 -19.01 -9.82
N LEU A 96 -16.06 -19.51 -10.76
CA LEU A 96 -15.34 -18.68 -11.74
C LEU A 96 -16.25 -17.79 -12.59
N GLN A 97 -17.45 -18.28 -12.92
CA GLN A 97 -18.42 -17.53 -13.73
C GLN A 97 -19.27 -16.53 -12.93
N GLN A 98 -19.19 -16.56 -11.59
CA GLN A 98 -19.96 -15.64 -10.74
C GLN A 98 -19.21 -14.32 -10.55
N ALA A 99 -19.99 -13.28 -10.21
CA ALA A 99 -19.45 -11.98 -9.88
C ALA A 99 -18.60 -12.03 -8.60
N SER A 100 -17.44 -11.37 -8.63
CA SER A 100 -16.54 -11.20 -7.50
C SER A 100 -16.85 -9.90 -6.75
N PRO A 101 -16.35 -9.67 -5.52
CA PRO A 101 -16.53 -8.38 -4.84
C PRO A 101 -15.75 -7.23 -5.51
N PHE A 102 -14.89 -7.51 -6.48
CA PHE A 102 -14.10 -6.50 -7.18
C PHE A 102 -14.91 -5.88 -8.32
N GLY A 103 -15.02 -4.56 -8.32
CA GLY A 103 -15.75 -3.83 -9.32
C GLY A 103 -15.54 -2.34 -9.20
N SER A 104 -15.60 -1.64 -10.33
CA SER A 104 -15.55 -0.19 -10.39
C SER A 104 -16.35 0.31 -11.58
N PHE A 105 -16.78 1.57 -11.51
CA PHE A 105 -17.56 2.26 -12.56
C PHE A 105 -18.79 1.48 -13.05
N GLY A 106 -19.51 0.81 -12.14
CA GLY A 106 -20.74 0.08 -12.46
C GLY A 106 -20.52 -1.27 -13.15
N ARG A 107 -19.27 -1.73 -13.29
CA ARG A 107 -18.94 -3.09 -13.73
C ARG A 107 -18.31 -3.88 -12.59
N GLN A 108 -18.89 -5.04 -12.32
CA GLN A 108 -18.33 -6.04 -11.43
C GLN A 108 -17.53 -7.06 -12.24
N ALA A 109 -16.32 -7.39 -11.80
CA ALA A 109 -15.49 -8.41 -12.45
C ALA A 109 -15.94 -9.81 -11.97
N SER A 110 -15.86 -10.82 -12.84
CA SER A 110 -16.05 -12.21 -12.43
C SER A 110 -14.85 -12.72 -11.61
N TRP A 111 -15.05 -13.80 -10.86
CA TRP A 111 -13.92 -14.47 -10.19
C TRP A 111 -12.87 -14.96 -11.20
N HIS A 112 -13.28 -15.39 -12.39
CA HIS A 112 -12.34 -15.76 -13.46
C HIS A 112 -11.45 -14.59 -13.86
N GLU A 113 -12.03 -13.42 -14.13
CA GLU A 113 -11.27 -12.22 -14.52
C GLU A 113 -10.27 -11.80 -13.44
N VAL A 114 -10.70 -11.78 -12.17
CA VAL A 114 -9.84 -11.40 -11.05
C VAL A 114 -8.72 -12.41 -10.83
N LEU A 115 -9.01 -13.71 -10.80
CA LEU A 115 -8.01 -14.74 -10.54
C LEU A 115 -7.03 -14.91 -11.70
N GLN A 116 -7.48 -14.75 -12.95
CA GLN A 116 -6.59 -14.75 -14.11
C GLN A 116 -5.62 -13.56 -14.06
N HIS A 117 -6.13 -12.38 -13.69
CA HIS A 117 -5.30 -11.20 -13.46
C HIS A 117 -4.30 -11.42 -12.30
N THR A 118 -4.74 -12.00 -11.19
CA THR A 118 -3.86 -12.36 -10.07
C THR A 118 -2.77 -13.35 -10.49
N ALA A 119 -3.10 -14.37 -11.30
CA ALA A 119 -2.13 -15.33 -11.82
C ALA A 119 -1.04 -14.63 -12.64
N GLN A 120 -1.43 -13.69 -13.50
CA GLN A 120 -0.50 -12.90 -14.31
C GLN A 120 0.41 -12.03 -13.42
N ARG A 121 -0.16 -11.40 -12.40
CA ARG A 121 0.57 -10.55 -11.44
C ARG A 121 1.54 -11.34 -10.56
N LEU A 122 1.20 -12.57 -10.17
CA LEU A 122 2.11 -13.48 -9.48
C LEU A 122 3.34 -13.82 -10.34
N ALA A 123 3.12 -14.11 -11.62
CA ALA A 123 4.22 -14.38 -12.56
C ALA A 123 5.12 -13.17 -12.80
N TRP A 124 4.57 -11.94 -12.73
CA TRP A 124 5.39 -10.71 -12.75
C TRP A 124 6.25 -10.53 -11.50
N GLN A 125 5.77 -11.03 -10.35
CA GLN A 125 6.51 -10.94 -9.09
C GLN A 125 7.68 -11.93 -9.01
N ASP A 126 7.45 -13.17 -9.44
CA ASP A 126 8.48 -14.19 -9.63
C ASP A 126 7.97 -15.17 -10.71
N PRO A 127 8.68 -15.35 -11.84
CA PRO A 127 8.29 -16.28 -12.89
C PRO A 127 8.16 -17.74 -12.43
N ALA A 128 8.66 -18.09 -11.24
CA ALA A 128 8.43 -19.39 -10.62
C ALA A 128 6.98 -19.61 -10.20
N PHE A 129 6.18 -18.57 -10.00
CA PHE A 129 4.77 -18.72 -9.64
C PHE A 129 3.91 -19.21 -10.81
N SER A 130 3.03 -20.14 -10.49
CA SER A 130 1.88 -20.49 -11.32
C SER A 130 0.64 -20.60 -10.44
N LEU A 131 -0.51 -20.19 -10.97
CA LEU A 131 -1.80 -20.28 -10.29
C LEU A 131 -2.78 -21.02 -11.19
N THR A 132 -3.23 -22.21 -10.77
CA THR A 132 -4.25 -22.99 -11.47
C THR A 132 -5.63 -22.67 -10.93
N LEU A 133 -6.58 -22.40 -11.83
CA LEU A 133 -7.94 -22.03 -11.49
C LEU A 133 -8.87 -23.25 -11.71
N HIS A 134 -9.71 -23.53 -10.72
CA HIS A 134 -10.74 -24.57 -10.79
C HIS A 134 -12.11 -23.97 -10.47
N ASP A 135 -13.12 -24.35 -11.25
CA ASP A 135 -14.49 -23.89 -11.03
C ASP A 135 -15.18 -24.74 -9.96
N SER A 136 -15.69 -24.09 -8.91
CA SER A 136 -16.48 -24.77 -7.87
C SER A 136 -17.81 -25.31 -8.40
N ALA A 137 -18.32 -24.79 -9.52
CA ALA A 137 -19.55 -25.30 -10.16
C ALA A 137 -19.43 -26.78 -10.55
N ALA A 138 -18.21 -27.26 -10.88
CA ALA A 138 -17.97 -28.66 -11.22
C ALA A 138 -18.18 -29.61 -10.02
N LEU A 139 -18.23 -29.11 -8.78
CA LEU A 139 -18.40 -29.96 -7.60
C LEU A 139 -19.85 -30.44 -7.40
N GLY A 140 -20.82 -29.63 -7.83
CA GLY A 140 -22.25 -29.91 -7.67
C GLY A 140 -22.84 -30.91 -8.66
N GLY A 141 -22.12 -31.20 -9.77
CA GLY A 141 -22.59 -32.10 -10.83
C GLY A 141 -21.51 -32.80 -11.65
N GLY A 142 -20.23 -32.64 -11.30
CA GLY A 142 -19.11 -33.27 -11.99
C GLY A 142 -18.96 -34.76 -11.70
N SER A 143 -18.35 -35.46 -12.65
CA SER A 143 -18.01 -36.88 -12.60
C SER A 143 -16.94 -37.18 -11.53
N ASP A 144 -16.86 -38.45 -11.10
CA ASP A 144 -15.81 -38.90 -10.17
C ASP A 144 -14.41 -38.65 -10.74
N ALA A 145 -14.23 -38.73 -12.07
CA ALA A 145 -12.98 -38.43 -12.74
C ALA A 145 -12.56 -36.96 -12.58
N GLU A 146 -13.49 -36.01 -12.69
CA GLU A 146 -13.22 -34.59 -12.48
C GLU A 146 -12.87 -34.28 -11.02
N ARG A 147 -13.54 -34.95 -10.08
CA ARG A 147 -13.21 -34.84 -8.65
C ARG A 147 -11.84 -35.41 -8.33
N SER A 148 -11.48 -36.57 -8.91
CA SER A 148 -10.14 -37.15 -8.76
C SER A 148 -9.06 -36.27 -9.39
N ALA A 149 -9.33 -35.67 -10.55
CA ALA A 149 -8.41 -34.74 -11.18
C ALA A 149 -8.19 -33.48 -10.34
N LEU A 150 -9.25 -32.91 -9.78
CA LEU A 150 -9.15 -31.79 -8.84
C LEU A 150 -8.36 -32.18 -7.59
N GLN A 151 -8.65 -33.34 -7.00
CA GLN A 151 -7.92 -33.82 -5.84
C GLN A 151 -6.41 -33.92 -6.11
N ALA A 152 -6.04 -34.52 -7.24
CA ALA A 152 -4.65 -34.62 -7.66
C ALA A 152 -4.02 -33.22 -7.83
N ALA A 153 -4.71 -32.28 -8.49
CA ALA A 153 -4.23 -30.92 -8.65
C ALA A 153 -3.99 -30.21 -7.30
N LEU A 154 -4.91 -30.34 -6.35
CA LEU A 154 -4.78 -29.72 -5.01
C LEU A 154 -3.65 -30.37 -4.19
N GLN A 155 -3.51 -31.69 -4.24
CA GLN A 155 -2.44 -32.42 -3.53
C GLN A 155 -1.03 -32.05 -4.00
N HIS A 156 -0.86 -31.76 -5.29
CA HIS A 156 0.43 -31.38 -5.87
C HIS A 156 0.68 -29.86 -5.83
N SER A 157 -0.27 -29.07 -5.31
CA SER A 157 -0.08 -27.64 -5.09
C SER A 157 0.65 -27.37 -3.78
N ALA A 158 1.52 -26.36 -3.78
CA ALA A 158 2.22 -25.91 -2.59
C ALA A 158 1.26 -25.21 -1.60
N ALA A 159 0.23 -24.54 -2.13
CA ALA A 159 -0.93 -24.11 -1.37
C ALA A 159 -2.19 -24.07 -2.24
N ALA A 160 -3.33 -24.37 -1.61
CA ALA A 160 -4.65 -24.34 -2.24
C ALA A 160 -5.59 -23.37 -1.51
N LEU A 161 -6.33 -22.56 -2.26
CA LEU A 161 -7.34 -21.65 -1.70
C LEU A 161 -8.74 -21.96 -2.23
N ALA A 162 -9.73 -21.92 -1.35
CA ALA A 162 -11.13 -21.77 -1.75
C ALA A 162 -11.54 -20.31 -1.55
N ILE A 163 -12.02 -19.66 -2.61
CA ILE A 163 -12.37 -18.23 -2.57
C ILE A 163 -13.79 -18.03 -3.09
N GLY A 164 -14.64 -17.36 -2.30
CA GLY A 164 -16.01 -17.05 -2.71
C GLY A 164 -16.94 -18.26 -2.85
N VAL A 165 -16.57 -19.45 -2.38
CA VAL A 165 -17.40 -20.67 -2.50
C VAL A 165 -18.47 -20.64 -1.41
N THR A 166 -19.63 -20.05 -1.72
CA THR A 166 -20.73 -19.84 -0.77
C THR A 166 -21.81 -20.91 -0.84
N ASP A 167 -21.90 -21.66 -1.94
CA ASP A 167 -22.85 -22.77 -2.09
C ASP A 167 -22.54 -23.89 -1.08
N PRO A 168 -23.49 -24.26 -0.19
CA PRO A 168 -23.24 -25.24 0.87
C PRO A 168 -22.87 -26.63 0.35
N THR A 169 -23.48 -27.06 -0.77
CA THR A 169 -23.25 -28.39 -1.35
C THR A 169 -21.86 -28.48 -1.96
N ALA A 170 -21.46 -27.49 -2.75
CA ALA A 170 -20.10 -27.38 -3.28
C ALA A 170 -19.06 -27.25 -2.16
N ALA A 171 -19.34 -26.46 -1.12
CA ALA A 171 -18.45 -26.31 0.03
C ALA A 171 -18.22 -27.63 0.79
N GLN A 172 -19.28 -28.41 1.02
CA GLN A 172 -19.18 -29.72 1.67
C GLN A 172 -18.39 -30.72 0.81
N ALA A 173 -18.61 -30.73 -0.51
CA ALA A 173 -17.86 -31.58 -1.43
C ALA A 173 -16.38 -31.18 -1.54
N LEU A 174 -16.08 -29.88 -1.46
CA LEU A 174 -14.72 -29.34 -1.57
C LEU A 174 -13.90 -29.55 -0.30
N ALA A 175 -14.50 -29.49 0.90
CA ALA A 175 -13.77 -29.57 2.16
C ALA A 175 -12.75 -30.73 2.26
N PRO A 176 -13.10 -31.99 1.97
CA PRO A 176 -12.13 -33.10 2.01
C PRO A 176 -11.07 -33.01 0.91
N LEU A 177 -11.39 -32.45 -0.27
CA LEU A 177 -10.45 -32.29 -1.38
C LEU A 177 -9.43 -31.19 -1.06
N LEU A 178 -9.89 -30.06 -0.52
CA LEU A 178 -9.07 -28.92 -0.14
C LEU A 178 -8.09 -29.30 0.98
N ALA A 179 -8.55 -30.08 1.97
CA ALA A 179 -7.72 -30.55 3.08
C ALA A 179 -6.56 -31.48 2.66
N ALA A 180 -6.55 -31.94 1.41
CA ALA A 180 -5.48 -32.78 0.88
C ALA A 180 -4.21 -32.00 0.50
N ALA A 181 -4.31 -30.66 0.35
CA ALA A 181 -3.15 -29.81 0.17
C ALA A 181 -2.43 -29.56 1.51
N PRO A 182 -1.09 -29.44 1.52
CA PRO A 182 -0.33 -29.19 2.74
C PRO A 182 -0.69 -27.83 3.36
N THR A 183 -0.88 -26.81 2.53
CA THR A 183 -1.39 -25.50 2.95
C THR A 183 -2.72 -25.28 2.24
N ALA A 184 -3.79 -25.13 2.99
CA ALA A 184 -5.15 -25.00 2.51
C ALA A 184 -5.92 -23.97 3.32
N LEU A 185 -6.62 -23.05 2.67
CA LEU A 185 -7.43 -22.03 3.34
C LEU A 185 -8.68 -21.72 2.54
N ALA A 186 -9.77 -21.40 3.23
CA ALA A 186 -10.96 -20.84 2.63
C ALA A 186 -11.15 -19.38 3.05
N VAL A 187 -11.36 -18.49 2.09
CA VAL A 187 -11.52 -17.04 2.31
C VAL A 187 -12.81 -16.58 1.64
N GLY A 188 -13.62 -15.76 2.34
CA GLY A 188 -14.91 -15.30 1.82
C GLY A 188 -15.86 -16.44 1.39
N SER A 189 -15.71 -17.62 1.99
CA SER A 189 -16.38 -18.86 1.59
C SER A 189 -17.22 -19.43 2.72
N HIS A 190 -18.05 -20.43 2.42
CA HIS A 190 -18.96 -21.06 3.37
C HIS A 190 -18.21 -21.71 4.56
N ALA A 191 -18.76 -21.60 5.77
CA ALA A 191 -18.11 -22.04 7.02
C ALA A 191 -17.76 -23.54 7.07
N ALA A 192 -18.43 -24.38 6.27
CA ALA A 192 -18.10 -25.80 6.14
C ALA A 192 -16.63 -26.06 5.75
N LEU A 193 -16.03 -25.13 5.01
CA LEU A 193 -14.64 -25.20 4.57
C LEU A 193 -13.63 -24.85 5.67
N ALA A 194 -14.05 -24.28 6.80
CA ALA A 194 -13.14 -23.95 7.90
C ALA A 194 -12.44 -25.21 8.47
N SER A 195 -13.11 -26.37 8.40
CA SER A 195 -12.54 -27.67 8.82
C SER A 195 -11.40 -28.14 7.90
N ALA A 196 -11.34 -27.64 6.67
CA ALA A 196 -10.34 -27.97 5.67
C ALA A 196 -9.05 -27.14 5.81
N THR A 197 -9.04 -26.11 6.67
CA THR A 197 -7.85 -25.26 6.84
C THR A 197 -6.65 -26.09 7.29
N ARG A 198 -5.53 -25.95 6.57
CA ARG A 198 -4.22 -26.54 6.88
C ARG A 198 -3.13 -25.50 6.64
N LEU A 199 -2.13 -25.44 7.51
CA LEU A 199 -0.99 -24.54 7.37
C LEU A 199 0.29 -25.37 7.58
N GLY A 200 1.06 -25.56 6.50
CA GLY A 200 2.26 -26.41 6.55
C GLY A 200 1.98 -27.86 7.00
N GLY A 201 0.82 -28.41 6.62
CA GLY A 201 0.37 -29.76 6.98
C GLY A 201 -0.35 -29.87 8.33
N ARG A 202 -0.41 -28.79 9.12
CA ARG A 202 -1.06 -28.79 10.44
C ARG A 202 -2.46 -28.18 10.37
N GLN A 203 -3.35 -28.66 11.22
CA GLN A 203 -4.56 -27.89 11.53
C GLN A 203 -4.22 -26.76 12.51
N PRO A 204 -4.66 -25.51 12.26
CA PRO A 204 -4.49 -24.43 13.22
C PRO A 204 -5.11 -24.80 14.56
N ALA A 205 -4.40 -24.52 15.65
CA ALA A 205 -4.90 -24.79 16.99
C ALA A 205 -6.19 -24.01 17.24
N GLN A 206 -7.23 -24.70 17.73
CA GLN A 206 -8.42 -24.03 18.24
C GLN A 206 -8.12 -23.39 19.60
N PRO A 207 -8.73 -22.24 19.93
CA PRO A 207 -8.57 -21.62 21.24
C PRO A 207 -8.88 -22.65 22.34
N ALA A 208 -7.95 -22.83 23.29
CA ALA A 208 -8.14 -23.77 24.38
C ALA A 208 -9.41 -23.42 25.16
N ALA A 209 -10.32 -24.39 25.29
CA ALA A 209 -11.58 -24.24 26.00
C ALA A 209 -11.35 -24.18 27.52
N GLY A 210 -10.89 -23.03 28.04
CA GLY A 210 -10.75 -22.74 29.46
C GLY A 210 -9.86 -23.72 30.26
N GLY A 211 -9.84 -23.53 31.58
CA GLY A 211 -9.22 -24.48 32.53
C GLY A 211 -7.69 -24.64 32.42
N LEU A 212 -7.21 -25.84 32.79
CA LEU A 212 -5.78 -26.17 32.87
C LEU A 212 -5.08 -26.08 31.50
N ALA A 213 -5.77 -26.41 30.41
CA ALA A 213 -5.24 -26.30 29.06
C ALA A 213 -4.94 -24.85 28.66
N ALA A 214 -5.83 -23.91 28.99
CA ALA A 214 -5.60 -22.48 28.76
C ALA A 214 -4.46 -21.93 29.64
N LEU A 215 -4.29 -22.45 30.86
CA LEU A 215 -3.17 -22.08 31.74
C LEU A 215 -1.83 -22.60 31.20
N LEU A 216 -1.78 -23.85 30.74
CA LEU A 216 -0.59 -24.46 30.16
C LEU A 216 -0.18 -23.78 28.85
N ALA A 217 -1.13 -23.43 27.99
CA ALA A 217 -0.85 -22.67 26.77
C ALA A 217 -0.25 -21.28 27.04
N LYS A 218 -0.59 -20.65 28.18
CA LYS A 218 0.03 -19.38 28.61
C LYS A 218 1.46 -19.57 29.13
N LEU A 219 1.76 -20.70 29.77
CA LEU A 219 3.08 -20.99 30.34
C LEU A 219 4.05 -21.55 29.29
N PHE A 220 3.54 -22.29 28.32
CA PHE A 220 4.29 -22.91 27.22
C PHE A 220 3.65 -22.53 25.88
N PRO A 221 3.85 -21.28 25.42
CA PRO A 221 3.26 -20.83 24.17
C PRO A 221 3.80 -21.64 23.00
N ASP A 222 2.89 -22.22 22.22
CA ASP A 222 3.22 -22.81 20.93
C ASP A 222 3.52 -21.68 19.95
N LYS A 223 4.82 -21.41 19.75
CA LYS A 223 5.31 -20.34 18.88
C LYS A 223 4.74 -20.48 17.47
N GLN A 224 4.69 -21.70 16.97
CA GLN A 224 4.27 -21.96 15.62
C GLN A 224 2.75 -21.81 15.45
N ALA A 225 1.97 -22.21 16.46
CA ALA A 225 0.54 -21.93 16.46
C ALA A 225 0.24 -20.42 16.46
N ASN A 226 1.05 -19.61 17.16
CA ASN A 226 0.89 -18.15 17.13
C ASN A 226 1.23 -17.56 15.76
N GLU A 227 2.31 -18.02 15.12
CA GLU A 227 2.67 -17.63 13.74
C GLU A 227 1.56 -18.00 12.75
N ASP A 228 1.01 -19.22 12.87
CA ASP A 228 -0.09 -19.71 12.07
C ASP A 228 -1.35 -18.83 12.23
N GLN A 229 -1.70 -18.46 13.47
CA GLN A 229 -2.80 -17.54 13.75
C GLN A 229 -2.55 -16.13 13.18
N GLN A 230 -1.32 -15.64 13.25
CA GLN A 230 -0.95 -14.35 12.66
C GLN A 230 -1.08 -14.34 11.13
N VAL A 231 -0.72 -15.45 10.47
CA VAL A 231 -0.91 -15.58 9.01
C VAL A 231 -2.41 -15.61 8.67
N LEU A 232 -3.23 -16.36 9.41
CA LEU A 232 -4.69 -16.39 9.18
C LEU A 232 -5.31 -15.01 9.33
N HIS A 233 -4.98 -14.29 10.41
CA HIS A 233 -5.42 -12.91 10.62
C HIS A 233 -4.99 -12.00 9.47
N THR A 234 -3.72 -12.12 9.04
CA THR A 234 -3.19 -11.32 7.93
C THR A 234 -3.96 -11.57 6.63
N VAL A 235 -4.23 -12.84 6.29
CA VAL A 235 -5.00 -13.18 5.09
C VAL A 235 -6.44 -12.67 5.17
N GLU A 236 -7.08 -12.78 6.34
CA GLU A 236 -8.43 -12.29 6.55
C GLU A 236 -8.51 -10.76 6.37
N GLU A 237 -7.59 -10.00 6.96
CA GLU A 237 -7.54 -8.55 6.82
C GLU A 237 -7.22 -8.10 5.39
N LEU A 238 -6.29 -8.78 4.71
CA LEU A 238 -6.00 -8.54 3.29
C LEU A 238 -7.27 -8.71 2.44
N PHE A 239 -8.03 -9.77 2.68
CA PHE A 239 -9.27 -10.00 1.95
C PHE A 239 -10.34 -8.95 2.26
N LYS A 240 -10.50 -8.57 3.54
CA LYS A 240 -11.48 -7.56 3.98
C LYS A 240 -11.24 -6.18 3.35
N ARG A 241 -9.98 -5.78 3.16
CA ARG A 241 -9.65 -4.49 2.53
C ARG A 241 -10.10 -4.40 1.08
N GLY A 242 -10.25 -5.53 0.39
CA GLY A 242 -10.94 -5.58 -0.91
C GLY A 242 -10.21 -4.87 -2.05
N THR A 243 -8.91 -4.60 -1.93
CA THR A 243 -8.09 -4.06 -3.02
C THR A 243 -7.45 -5.20 -3.82
N SER A 244 -7.17 -4.98 -5.11
CA SER A 244 -6.53 -6.00 -5.93
C SER A 244 -5.09 -6.31 -5.49
N ASP A 245 -4.40 -5.31 -4.91
CA ASP A 245 -3.05 -5.47 -4.36
C ASP A 245 -3.06 -6.34 -3.10
N ASP A 246 -4.00 -6.10 -2.18
CA ASP A 246 -4.15 -6.94 -1.00
C ASP A 246 -4.59 -8.37 -1.35
N PHE A 247 -5.45 -8.50 -2.37
CA PHE A 247 -5.86 -9.81 -2.86
C PHE A 247 -4.69 -10.62 -3.44
N LEU A 248 -3.79 -9.98 -4.19
CA LEU A 248 -2.52 -10.60 -4.62
C LEU A 248 -1.67 -11.01 -3.40
N PHE A 249 -1.60 -10.17 -2.38
CA PHE A 249 -0.77 -10.38 -1.20
C PHE A 249 -1.20 -11.58 -0.37
N ILE A 250 -2.46 -12.01 -0.44
CA ILE A 250 -2.91 -13.27 0.18
C ILE A 250 -2.06 -14.45 -0.32
N PHE A 251 -1.85 -14.55 -1.63
CA PHE A 251 -1.07 -15.63 -2.24
C PHE A 251 0.42 -15.51 -1.90
N LEU A 252 0.97 -14.28 -1.94
CA LEU A 252 2.37 -14.03 -1.63
C LEU A 252 2.69 -14.32 -0.16
N VAL A 253 1.79 -13.96 0.76
CA VAL A 253 1.90 -14.25 2.20
C VAL A 253 1.92 -15.75 2.46
N LEU A 254 0.98 -16.51 1.88
CA LEU A 254 0.95 -17.96 2.04
C LEU A 254 2.20 -18.63 1.48
N ALA A 255 2.66 -18.19 0.31
CA ALA A 255 3.90 -18.69 -0.29
C ALA A 255 5.11 -18.37 0.61
N ASN A 256 5.22 -17.13 1.10
CA ASN A 256 6.30 -16.70 1.98
C ASN A 256 6.35 -17.50 3.29
N SER A 257 5.19 -17.76 3.89
CA SER A 257 5.10 -18.41 5.20
C SER A 257 5.29 -19.92 5.14
N TYR A 258 4.90 -20.59 4.05
CA TYR A 258 4.84 -22.06 4.03
C TYR A 258 5.52 -22.74 2.83
N VAL A 259 5.98 -21.99 1.83
CA VAL A 259 6.57 -22.56 0.62
C VAL A 259 8.03 -22.13 0.46
N LYS A 260 8.26 -20.83 0.31
CA LYS A 260 9.57 -20.23 0.07
C LYS A 260 9.47 -18.75 0.40
N GLU A 261 10.51 -18.17 1.01
CA GLU A 261 10.58 -16.73 1.23
C GLU A 261 10.33 -15.94 -0.08
N VAL A 262 9.41 -14.98 -0.01
CA VAL A 262 9.01 -14.13 -1.14
C VAL A 262 9.42 -12.69 -0.85
N PRO A 263 10.43 -12.14 -1.56
CA PRO A 263 10.97 -10.82 -1.27
C PRO A 263 9.92 -9.69 -1.17
N ALA A 264 8.87 -9.74 -1.99
CA ALA A 264 7.81 -8.71 -2.01
C ALA A 264 7.03 -8.55 -0.70
N VAL A 265 6.95 -9.60 0.13
CA VAL A 265 6.22 -9.55 1.41
C VAL A 265 7.13 -9.85 2.61
N ALA A 266 8.30 -10.45 2.39
CA ALA A 266 9.27 -10.79 3.44
C ALA A 266 9.70 -9.56 4.25
N MET A 267 9.85 -8.41 3.60
CA MET A 267 10.24 -7.16 4.28
C MET A 267 9.18 -6.66 5.26
N SER A 268 7.90 -6.77 4.91
CA SER A 268 6.80 -6.42 5.80
C SER A 268 6.75 -7.34 7.02
N PHE A 269 7.04 -8.64 6.86
CA PHE A 269 7.20 -9.57 7.99
C PHE A 269 8.41 -9.22 8.85
N LYS A 270 9.56 -8.92 8.24
CA LYS A 270 10.77 -8.54 8.97
C LYS A 270 10.57 -7.29 9.83
N GLN A 271 9.85 -6.30 9.31
CA GLN A 271 9.50 -5.11 10.07
C GLN A 271 8.57 -5.43 11.25
N LYS A 272 7.53 -6.24 11.02
CA LYS A 272 6.58 -6.68 12.07
C LYS A 272 7.17 -7.65 13.09
N ASN A 273 8.27 -8.30 12.77
CA ASN A 273 8.98 -9.26 13.61
C ASN A 273 10.39 -8.74 13.93
N ALA A 274 10.54 -7.42 14.10
CA ALA A 274 11.80 -6.82 14.53
C ALA A 274 12.29 -7.52 15.83
N GLY A 275 13.52 -7.28 16.25
CA GLY A 275 14.06 -7.95 17.43
C GLY A 275 14.94 -7.06 18.28
N LEU A 276 15.63 -7.72 19.23
CA LEU A 276 16.65 -7.07 20.04
C LEU A 276 17.75 -6.36 19.21
N PRO A 277 18.24 -6.90 18.08
CA PRO A 277 19.25 -6.22 17.26
C PRO A 277 18.75 -4.90 16.67
N GLU A 278 17.53 -4.88 16.13
CA GLU A 278 16.90 -3.69 15.55
C GLU A 278 16.70 -2.63 16.65
N LEU A 279 16.23 -3.04 17.83
CA LEU A 279 16.05 -2.17 18.98
C LEU A 279 17.39 -1.58 19.47
N GLN A 280 18.45 -2.40 19.51
CA GLN A 280 19.80 -1.94 19.86
C GLN A 280 20.32 -0.90 18.86
N CYS A 281 20.07 -1.09 17.56
CA CYS A 281 20.40 -0.09 16.55
C CYS A 281 19.64 1.22 16.77
N MET A 282 18.31 1.13 16.97
CA MET A 282 17.44 2.29 17.17
C MET A 282 17.89 3.11 18.38
N ILE A 283 18.02 2.48 19.54
CA ILE A 283 18.42 3.17 20.78
C ILE A 283 19.86 3.70 20.66
N GLY A 284 20.78 2.89 20.13
CA GLY A 284 22.19 3.23 20.05
C GLY A 284 22.52 4.34 19.06
N LYS A 285 21.80 4.43 17.93
CA LYS A 285 22.09 5.41 16.87
C LYS A 285 21.09 6.57 16.81
N CYS A 286 19.86 6.36 17.28
CA CYS A 286 18.75 7.31 17.15
C CYS A 286 18.10 7.69 18.48
N GLY A 287 18.74 7.39 19.62
CA GLY A 287 18.16 7.59 20.96
C GLY A 287 17.64 9.02 21.21
N ALA A 288 18.34 10.05 20.70
CA ALA A 288 17.90 11.44 20.85
C ALA A 288 16.61 11.75 20.08
N GLN A 289 16.50 11.27 18.83
CA GLN A 289 15.31 11.44 17.99
C GLN A 289 14.14 10.63 18.53
N ILE A 290 14.40 9.41 19.02
CA ILE A 290 13.41 8.56 19.71
C ILE A 290 12.87 9.31 20.93
N PHE A 291 13.75 9.75 21.83
CA PHE A 291 13.35 10.49 23.02
C PHE A 291 12.54 11.72 22.66
N SER A 292 13.03 12.53 21.72
CA SER A 292 12.35 13.75 21.29
C SER A 292 10.97 13.49 20.68
N CYS A 293 10.78 12.37 19.97
CA CYS A 293 9.50 12.01 19.40
C CYS A 293 8.53 11.53 20.48
N VAL A 294 8.94 10.62 21.36
CA VAL A 294 8.00 10.03 22.34
C VAL A 294 7.55 11.03 23.42
N THR A 295 8.32 12.08 23.65
CA THR A 295 7.93 13.18 24.55
C THR A 295 7.10 14.25 23.85
N ASP A 296 7.02 14.23 22.52
CA ASP A 296 6.16 15.10 21.73
C ASP A 296 4.78 14.45 21.55
N THR A 297 3.71 15.16 21.89
CA THR A 297 2.34 14.62 21.85
C THR A 297 1.93 14.19 20.44
N SER A 298 2.28 14.98 19.41
CA SER A 298 1.91 14.67 18.03
C SER A 298 2.68 13.46 17.51
N CYS A 299 4.00 13.44 17.69
CA CYS A 299 4.85 12.35 17.25
C CYS A 299 4.49 11.03 17.97
N LYS A 300 4.27 11.07 19.29
CA LYS A 300 3.78 9.92 20.02
C LYS A 300 2.43 9.41 19.49
N ALA A 301 1.47 10.29 19.24
CA ALA A 301 0.18 9.90 18.66
C ALA A 301 0.35 9.26 17.28
N ALA A 302 1.29 9.75 16.46
CA ALA A 302 1.63 9.15 15.18
C ALA A 302 2.16 7.71 15.34
N LEU A 303 3.10 7.50 16.28
CA LEU A 303 3.67 6.18 16.54
C LEU A 303 2.63 5.19 17.08
N ASP A 304 1.80 5.63 18.04
CA ASP A 304 0.73 4.81 18.60
C ASP A 304 -0.26 4.41 17.49
N CYS A 305 -0.61 5.35 16.61
CA CYS A 305 -1.47 5.11 15.45
C CYS A 305 -0.85 4.10 14.46
N LEU A 306 0.41 4.32 14.06
CA LEU A 306 1.12 3.45 13.12
C LEU A 306 1.26 2.02 13.65
N SER A 307 1.42 1.86 14.97
CA SER A 307 1.50 0.54 15.61
C SER A 307 0.21 -0.27 15.55
N ALA A 308 -0.93 0.40 15.33
CA ALA A 308 -2.23 -0.22 15.17
C ALA A 308 -2.56 -0.56 13.71
N CYS A 309 -1.74 -0.14 12.74
CA CYS A 309 -1.99 -0.44 11.33
C CYS A 309 -1.66 -1.92 11.01
N ASP A 310 -2.50 -2.51 10.15
CA ASP A 310 -2.37 -3.89 9.75
C ASP A 310 -1.25 -4.17 8.74
N PHE A 311 -1.05 -5.46 8.45
CA PHE A 311 0.01 -5.89 7.52
C PHE A 311 -0.16 -5.22 6.17
N ASN A 312 0.89 -4.51 5.73
CA ASN A 312 0.92 -3.77 4.47
C ASN A 312 -0.25 -2.79 4.29
N ASP A 313 -0.85 -2.28 5.37
CA ASP A 313 -1.90 -1.26 5.28
C ASP A 313 -1.28 0.13 5.08
N GLN A 314 -0.98 0.43 3.81
CA GLN A 314 -0.39 1.70 3.41
C GLN A 314 -1.37 2.87 3.58
N VAL A 315 -2.67 2.63 3.40
CA VAL A 315 -3.72 3.65 3.59
C VAL A 315 -3.77 4.08 5.06
N CYS A 316 -3.82 3.12 5.99
CA CYS A 316 -3.75 3.39 7.43
C CYS A 316 -2.47 4.15 7.78
N SER A 317 -1.33 3.64 7.32
CA SER A 317 -0.01 4.23 7.62
C SER A 317 0.07 5.68 7.17
N TYR A 318 -0.35 5.95 5.94
CA TYR A 318 -0.34 7.29 5.37
C TYR A 318 -1.30 8.23 6.11
N ARG A 319 -2.50 7.76 6.46
CA ARG A 319 -3.46 8.55 7.26
C ARG A 319 -2.94 8.85 8.66
N CYS A 320 -2.25 7.92 9.31
CA CYS A 320 -1.60 8.18 10.60
C CYS A 320 -0.55 9.30 10.47
N ILE A 321 0.38 9.15 9.52
CA ILE A 321 1.47 10.12 9.31
C ILE A 321 0.90 11.51 9.03
N THR A 322 -0.03 11.62 8.08
CA THR A 322 -0.61 12.90 7.70
C THR A 322 -1.52 13.51 8.77
N SER A 323 -2.12 12.72 9.66
CA SER A 323 -2.93 13.25 10.78
C SER A 323 -2.08 13.90 11.86
N TYR A 324 -0.85 13.43 12.04
CA TYR A 324 0.04 13.80 13.14
C TYR A 324 1.41 14.33 12.67
N GLU A 325 1.49 14.72 11.40
CA GLU A 325 2.70 15.18 10.71
C GLU A 325 3.42 16.25 11.53
N SER A 326 4.68 15.99 11.89
CA SER A 326 5.49 16.89 12.69
C SER A 326 6.97 16.74 12.36
N ARG A 327 7.76 17.80 12.58
CA ARG A 327 9.22 17.75 12.41
C ARG A 327 9.88 16.66 13.27
N LYS A 328 9.32 16.35 14.44
CA LYS A 328 9.83 15.30 15.33
C LYS A 328 9.60 13.91 14.78
N LEU A 329 8.46 13.69 14.12
CA LEU A 329 8.19 12.45 13.39
C LEU A 329 9.13 12.30 12.20
N GLU A 330 9.36 13.38 11.44
CA GLU A 330 10.30 13.38 10.33
C GLU A 330 11.73 13.05 10.78
N GLU A 331 12.23 13.72 11.82
CA GLU A 331 13.57 13.49 12.41
C GLU A 331 13.72 12.04 12.92
N PHE A 332 12.67 11.50 13.54
CA PHE A 332 12.59 10.11 14.00
C PHE A 332 12.72 9.12 12.84
N SER A 333 11.83 9.23 11.85
CA SER A 333 11.78 8.35 10.68
C SER A 333 13.07 8.44 9.87
N LEU A 334 13.59 9.65 9.65
CA LEU A 334 14.85 9.89 8.95
C LEU A 334 16.02 9.17 9.61
N CYS A 335 16.08 9.17 10.94
CA CYS A 335 17.17 8.51 11.64
C CYS A 335 17.08 6.99 11.51
N ILE A 336 15.94 6.42 11.90
CA ILE A 336 15.76 4.97 12.04
C ILE A 336 15.69 4.26 10.69
N ILE A 337 14.90 4.80 9.76
CA ILE A 337 14.62 4.17 8.48
C ILE A 337 15.70 4.57 7.46
N GLN A 338 15.89 5.87 7.25
CA GLN A 338 16.68 6.33 6.11
C GLN A 338 18.19 6.33 6.38
N LYS A 339 18.65 6.92 7.49
CA LYS A 339 20.08 7.10 7.77
C LYS A 339 20.75 5.82 8.27
N HIS A 340 20.09 5.10 9.15
CA HIS A 340 20.68 3.91 9.78
C HIS A 340 20.05 2.60 9.35
N ASN A 341 18.89 2.63 8.69
CA ASN A 341 18.14 1.45 8.25
C ASN A 341 18.16 0.34 9.31
N CYS A 342 17.72 0.67 10.53
CA CYS A 342 17.89 -0.22 11.67
C CYS A 342 17.15 -1.55 11.52
N PHE A 343 16.13 -1.61 10.66
CA PHE A 343 15.41 -2.84 10.28
C PHE A 343 16.06 -3.61 9.13
N GLY A 344 17.07 -3.02 8.47
CA GLY A 344 17.74 -3.62 7.32
C GLY A 344 16.78 -3.96 6.19
N LEU A 345 15.82 -3.07 5.92
CA LEU A 345 14.82 -3.26 4.86
C LEU A 345 15.39 -2.79 3.52
N ASN A 346 14.89 -3.40 2.46
CA ASN A 346 15.17 -2.99 1.08
C ASN A 346 13.98 -3.33 0.18
N ALA A 347 13.68 -2.47 -0.78
CA ALA A 347 12.76 -2.79 -1.87
C ALA A 347 13.24 -2.09 -3.13
N ASP A 348 13.10 -2.77 -4.26
CA ASP A 348 13.42 -2.21 -5.57
C ASP A 348 12.16 -1.69 -6.25
N ILE A 349 12.33 -0.76 -7.20
CA ILE A 349 11.23 -0.28 -8.01
C ILE A 349 10.73 -1.43 -8.89
N PRO A 350 9.44 -1.79 -8.87
CA PRO A 350 8.92 -2.88 -9.66
C PRO A 350 8.89 -2.45 -11.14
N MET A 351 9.69 -3.11 -11.96
CA MET A 351 9.81 -2.72 -13.37
C MET A 351 8.84 -3.47 -14.28
N VAL A 352 8.32 -4.63 -13.88
CA VAL A 352 7.37 -5.45 -14.66
C VAL A 352 5.93 -5.02 -14.32
N PRO A 353 5.00 -4.85 -15.31
CA PRO A 353 5.06 -5.29 -16.72
C PRO A 353 5.79 -4.37 -17.72
N ASP A 354 6.49 -3.33 -17.26
CA ASP A 354 7.28 -2.39 -18.08
C ASP A 354 6.54 -1.84 -19.32
N PRO A 355 5.37 -1.19 -19.15
CA PRO A 355 4.65 -0.62 -20.29
C PRO A 355 5.54 0.39 -21.03
N ALA A 356 5.50 0.37 -22.35
CA ALA A 356 6.19 1.39 -23.15
C ALA A 356 5.52 2.76 -22.97
N PRO A 357 6.29 3.87 -22.95
CA PRO A 357 5.70 5.20 -23.01
C PRO A 357 5.07 5.46 -24.38
N MET A 358 4.18 6.44 -24.44
CA MET A 358 3.60 6.95 -25.68
C MET A 358 4.70 7.39 -26.66
N ALA A 359 4.67 6.85 -27.89
CA ALA A 359 5.73 7.05 -28.88
C ALA A 359 5.59 8.32 -29.74
N SER A 360 4.38 8.87 -29.84
CA SER A 360 4.09 10.05 -30.67
C SER A 360 2.89 10.83 -30.14
N PHE A 361 2.80 12.11 -30.46
CA PHE A 361 1.66 12.97 -30.16
C PHE A 361 1.35 13.86 -31.36
N LYS A 362 0.09 13.88 -31.82
CA LYS A 362 -0.33 14.62 -33.03
C LYS A 362 0.49 14.28 -34.27
N GLY A 363 0.80 13.00 -34.45
CA GLY A 363 1.62 12.48 -35.56
C GLY A 363 3.11 12.84 -35.51
N GLN A 364 3.58 13.56 -34.48
CA GLN A 364 5.00 13.87 -34.29
C GLN A 364 5.66 12.87 -33.33
N PRO A 365 6.91 12.45 -33.58
CA PRO A 365 7.65 11.60 -32.65
C PRO A 365 7.77 12.24 -31.27
N MET A 366 7.70 11.42 -30.22
CA MET A 366 7.85 11.89 -28.85
C MET A 366 9.26 12.42 -28.60
N THR A 367 9.38 13.66 -28.16
CA THR A 367 10.63 14.27 -27.69
C THR A 367 10.57 14.48 -26.17
N HIS A 368 11.72 14.71 -25.53
CA HIS A 368 11.70 15.02 -24.10
C HIS A 368 10.92 16.30 -23.82
N GLU A 369 11.15 17.34 -24.60
CA GLU A 369 10.46 18.63 -24.45
C GLU A 369 8.93 18.48 -24.58
N LEU A 370 8.47 17.68 -25.55
CA LEU A 370 7.04 17.40 -25.73
C LEU A 370 6.47 16.59 -24.56
N ALA A 371 7.20 15.59 -24.07
CA ALA A 371 6.78 14.82 -22.89
C ALA A 371 6.69 15.67 -21.62
N GLU A 372 7.62 16.62 -21.42
CA GLU A 372 7.53 17.60 -20.34
C GLU A 372 6.29 18.48 -20.49
N ASP A 373 6.00 18.94 -21.71
CA ASP A 373 4.82 19.76 -21.99
C ASP A 373 3.50 19.01 -21.70
N LEU A 374 3.44 17.70 -21.99
CA LEU A 374 2.29 16.86 -21.64
C LEU A 374 2.08 16.77 -20.12
N PHE A 375 3.16 16.66 -19.34
CA PHE A 375 3.07 16.74 -17.88
C PHE A 375 2.60 18.11 -17.41
N ILE A 376 3.16 19.20 -17.95
CA ILE A 376 2.77 20.58 -17.62
C ILE A 376 1.29 20.83 -17.94
N GLY A 377 0.75 20.22 -19.00
CA GLY A 377 -0.68 20.09 -19.23
C GLY A 377 -1.37 21.44 -19.40
N TRP A 378 -2.18 21.84 -18.42
CA TRP A 378 -2.96 23.09 -18.40
C TRP A 378 -2.34 24.22 -17.56
N LEU A 379 -1.23 23.95 -16.87
CA LEU A 379 -0.62 24.93 -15.97
C LEU A 379 -0.21 26.20 -16.73
N GLN A 380 -0.42 27.36 -16.11
CA GLN A 380 0.10 28.65 -16.56
C GLN A 380 1.63 28.65 -16.61
N ASP A 381 2.18 28.18 -17.73
CA ASP A 381 3.60 28.16 -18.03
C ASP A 381 3.80 28.64 -19.48
N PRO A 382 4.35 29.84 -19.70
CA PRO A 382 4.56 30.36 -21.05
C PRO A 382 5.67 29.64 -21.83
N SER A 383 6.44 28.76 -21.18
CA SER A 383 7.52 28.00 -21.83
C SER A 383 7.04 26.78 -22.61
N THR A 384 5.76 26.41 -22.47
CA THR A 384 5.22 25.21 -23.11
C THR A 384 4.85 25.42 -24.58
N ALA A 385 5.25 24.49 -25.44
CA ALA A 385 4.86 24.51 -26.85
C ALA A 385 3.39 24.13 -27.07
N LEU A 386 2.72 23.57 -26.06
CA LEU A 386 1.31 23.17 -26.11
C LEU A 386 0.34 24.30 -25.73
N ALA A 387 0.84 25.50 -25.39
CA ALA A 387 0.00 26.65 -25.09
C ALA A 387 -1.09 26.94 -26.15
N PRO A 388 -0.84 26.81 -27.48
CA PRO A 388 -1.88 27.04 -28.49
C PRO A 388 -3.07 26.07 -28.40
N LEU A 389 -2.88 24.85 -27.88
CA LEU A 389 -3.96 23.85 -27.75
C LEU A 389 -4.97 24.23 -26.67
N ARG A 390 -4.58 25.10 -25.74
CA ARG A 390 -5.42 25.48 -24.60
C ARG A 390 -6.45 26.56 -24.95
N GLY A 391 -6.48 27.05 -26.19
CA GLY A 391 -7.39 28.11 -26.63
C GLY A 391 -7.23 29.43 -25.84
N GLY A 392 -6.06 29.67 -25.26
CA GLY A 392 -5.78 30.83 -24.39
C GLY A 392 -6.14 30.62 -22.91
N GLU A 393 -6.78 29.50 -22.56
CA GLU A 393 -7.10 29.16 -21.17
C GLU A 393 -5.86 28.65 -20.42
N GLN A 394 -5.69 29.09 -19.18
CA GLN A 394 -4.57 28.69 -18.33
C GLN A 394 -5.08 28.47 -16.92
N LEU A 395 -4.67 27.36 -16.31
CA LEU A 395 -5.11 26.95 -14.99
C LEU A 395 -3.97 27.07 -13.96
N PRO A 396 -4.29 27.23 -12.67
CA PRO A 396 -3.29 27.22 -11.60
C PRO A 396 -2.73 25.82 -11.30
N TYR A 397 -3.07 24.80 -12.10
CA TYR A 397 -2.62 23.42 -11.99
C TYR A 397 -2.43 22.82 -13.39
N SER A 398 -1.63 21.76 -13.48
CA SER A 398 -1.41 21.01 -14.72
C SER A 398 -2.59 20.11 -15.06
N TRP A 399 -3.05 19.34 -14.06
CA TRP A 399 -4.07 18.33 -14.23
C TRP A 399 -4.87 18.12 -12.93
N ARG A 400 -6.11 17.66 -13.05
CA ARG A 400 -6.89 17.12 -11.93
C ARG A 400 -7.09 15.62 -12.12
N VAL A 401 -6.75 14.82 -11.12
CA VAL A 401 -6.94 13.36 -11.18
C VAL A 401 -8.42 13.06 -11.01
N PHE A 402 -8.99 12.25 -11.90
CA PHE A 402 -10.38 11.79 -11.81
C PHE A 402 -10.47 10.33 -11.35
N ALA A 403 -9.43 9.53 -11.56
CA ALA A 403 -9.31 8.19 -11.04
C ALA A 403 -7.85 7.76 -10.91
N GLY A 404 -7.59 6.75 -10.09
CA GLY A 404 -6.30 6.07 -10.09
C GLY A 404 -6.37 4.68 -9.46
N LYS A 405 -5.21 4.03 -9.34
CA LYS A 405 -5.14 2.60 -8.97
C LYS A 405 -4.71 2.38 -7.52
N ASN A 406 -3.69 3.10 -7.04
CA ASN A 406 -3.13 2.84 -5.72
C ASN A 406 -3.92 3.56 -4.64
N ALA A 407 -4.54 2.79 -3.74
CA ALA A 407 -5.40 3.36 -2.70
C ALA A 407 -4.70 4.31 -1.74
N ALA A 408 -3.41 4.11 -1.50
CA ALA A 408 -2.63 4.92 -0.57
C ALA A 408 -2.23 6.29 -1.14
N TYR A 409 -2.25 6.46 -2.47
CA TYR A 409 -1.71 7.65 -3.13
C TYR A 409 -2.69 8.32 -4.09
N ASP A 410 -3.54 7.53 -4.76
CA ASP A 410 -4.33 8.00 -5.90
C ASP A 410 -5.78 8.34 -5.51
N PHE A 411 -6.23 8.06 -4.28
CA PHE A 411 -7.66 8.15 -3.92
C PHE A 411 -8.01 9.36 -3.04
N PHE A 412 -7.03 10.22 -2.75
CA PHE A 412 -7.29 11.44 -2.00
C PHE A 412 -8.26 12.37 -2.73
N PRO A 413 -9.22 13.01 -2.04
CA PRO A 413 -10.05 14.04 -2.66
C PRO A 413 -9.20 15.20 -3.20
N CYS A 414 -9.72 15.86 -4.23
CA CYS A 414 -9.18 17.12 -4.76
C CYS A 414 -7.71 17.07 -5.15
N GLN A 415 -7.30 16.04 -5.89
CA GLN A 415 -5.92 15.92 -6.35
C GLN A 415 -5.63 16.83 -7.55
N ASN A 416 -4.90 17.92 -7.30
CA ASN A 416 -4.34 18.80 -8.30
C ASN A 416 -2.87 18.46 -8.48
N GLN A 417 -2.46 18.23 -9.73
CA GLN A 417 -1.09 17.94 -10.08
C GLN A 417 -0.45 19.18 -10.67
N LEU A 418 0.73 19.56 -10.19
CA LEU A 418 1.50 20.69 -10.69
C LEU A 418 2.85 20.20 -11.18
N PHE A 419 3.06 20.28 -12.49
CA PHE A 419 4.34 19.99 -13.12
C PHE A 419 4.88 21.26 -13.76
N TYR A 420 6.13 21.59 -13.49
CA TYR A 420 6.75 22.80 -14.03
C TYR A 420 8.25 22.64 -14.20
N ARG A 421 8.83 23.39 -15.14
CA ARG A 421 10.27 23.34 -15.39
C ARG A 421 11.05 23.98 -14.25
N GLY A 422 12.16 23.36 -13.89
CA GLY A 422 13.16 23.94 -13.01
C GLY A 422 14.10 24.89 -13.75
N LYS A 423 15.03 25.51 -13.01
CA LYS A 423 16.04 26.43 -13.58
C LYS A 423 17.05 25.73 -14.50
N GLY A 424 17.26 24.42 -14.33
CA GLY A 424 18.22 23.64 -15.12
C GLY A 424 17.55 22.93 -16.30
N ARG A 425 18.25 22.83 -17.43
CA ARG A 425 17.76 22.10 -18.62
C ARG A 425 17.43 20.65 -18.26
N GLY A 426 16.23 20.21 -18.61
CA GLY A 426 15.74 18.84 -18.36
C GLY A 426 15.46 18.50 -16.88
N GLY A 427 15.50 19.50 -16.00
CA GLY A 427 15.02 19.39 -14.63
C GLY A 427 13.60 19.94 -14.53
N MET A 428 12.73 19.20 -13.87
CA MET A 428 11.35 19.60 -13.54
C MET A 428 11.10 19.46 -12.04
N TRP A 429 10.00 20.05 -11.61
CA TRP A 429 9.42 19.86 -10.28
C TRP A 429 8.02 19.32 -10.44
N TYR A 430 7.61 18.52 -9.45
CA TYR A 430 6.28 17.97 -9.36
C TYR A 430 5.73 18.15 -7.94
N ASP A 431 4.60 18.85 -7.86
CA ASP A 431 3.94 19.17 -6.62
C ASP A 431 2.49 18.67 -6.62
N PRO A 432 2.23 17.44 -6.15
CA PRO A 432 0.86 17.00 -5.92
C PRO A 432 0.26 17.78 -4.75
N VAL A 433 -0.94 18.33 -4.94
CA VAL A 433 -1.73 19.03 -3.93
C VAL A 433 -3.08 18.33 -3.78
N PHE A 434 -3.36 17.79 -2.60
CA PHE A 434 -4.54 16.94 -2.37
C PHE A 434 -5.07 17.11 -0.94
N GLN A 435 -6.30 16.68 -0.72
CA GLN A 435 -6.92 16.67 0.61
C GLN A 435 -6.79 15.30 1.26
N VAL A 436 -6.53 15.29 2.56
CA VAL A 436 -6.55 14.07 3.36
C VAL A 436 -7.59 14.18 4.45
N LYS A 437 -8.43 13.15 4.58
CA LYS A 437 -9.31 12.94 5.74
C LYS A 437 -8.48 12.32 6.87
N THR A 438 -8.16 13.12 7.86
CA THR A 438 -7.39 12.70 9.04
C THR A 438 -8.19 11.72 9.88
N ILE A 439 -7.52 11.07 10.84
CA ILE A 439 -8.13 10.04 11.68
C ILE A 439 -9.17 10.61 12.64
N ASP A 440 -9.02 11.87 13.04
CA ASP A 440 -10.02 12.62 13.81
C ASP A 440 -11.10 13.27 12.94
N GLY A 441 -11.17 12.93 11.65
CA GLY A 441 -12.24 13.34 10.74
C GLY A 441 -12.09 14.74 10.13
N ARG A 442 -11.04 15.48 10.45
CA ARG A 442 -10.74 16.75 9.77
C ARG A 442 -10.29 16.51 8.33
N THR A 443 -10.42 17.55 7.51
CA THR A 443 -9.86 17.56 6.15
C THR A 443 -8.71 18.56 6.12
N VAL A 444 -7.53 18.12 5.69
CA VAL A 444 -6.32 18.94 5.61
C VAL A 444 -5.75 18.90 4.20
N TRP A 445 -5.24 20.04 3.73
CA TRP A 445 -4.47 20.09 2.49
C TRP A 445 -3.05 19.58 2.72
N ARG A 446 -2.58 18.75 1.79
CA ARG A 446 -1.21 18.28 1.72
C ARG A 446 -0.62 18.63 0.38
N ARG A 447 0.68 18.95 0.43
CA ARG A 447 1.53 19.18 -0.72
C ARG A 447 2.84 18.44 -0.48
N ARG A 448 3.38 17.84 -1.53
CA ARG A 448 4.71 17.24 -1.54
C ARG A 448 5.52 17.87 -2.67
N HIS A 449 6.84 17.87 -2.55
CA HIS A 449 7.72 18.53 -3.52
C HIS A 449 8.73 17.54 -4.07
N TYR A 450 8.50 17.08 -5.29
CA TYR A 450 9.32 16.07 -5.95
C TYR A 450 10.28 16.71 -6.93
N ARG A 451 11.53 16.25 -6.90
CA ARG A 451 12.47 16.50 -7.99
C ARG A 451 12.18 15.54 -9.13
N VAL A 452 12.05 16.09 -10.34
CA VAL A 452 11.81 15.32 -11.56
C VAL A 452 12.98 15.47 -12.52
N LYS A 453 13.41 14.34 -13.10
CA LYS A 453 14.41 14.29 -14.16
C LYS A 453 13.92 13.45 -15.31
N ARG A 454 14.29 13.83 -16.53
CA ARG A 454 14.18 12.95 -17.71
C ARG A 454 14.94 11.64 -17.45
N ASP A 455 14.38 10.53 -17.90
CA ASP A 455 15.13 9.29 -18.06
C ASP A 455 15.58 9.14 -19.53
N ARG A 456 16.04 7.95 -19.95
CA ARG A 456 16.69 7.77 -21.25
C ARG A 456 15.74 7.94 -22.44
N LEU A 457 14.48 7.55 -22.30
CA LEU A 457 13.50 7.58 -23.37
C LEU A 457 12.58 8.80 -23.22
N PRO A 458 12.24 9.51 -24.32
CA PRO A 458 11.13 10.45 -24.28
C PRO A 458 9.86 9.81 -23.72
N GLY A 459 9.11 10.56 -22.90
CA GLY A 459 7.94 10.05 -22.20
C GLY A 459 8.24 9.32 -20.88
N THR A 460 9.51 9.15 -20.48
CA THR A 460 9.89 8.52 -19.20
C THR A 460 10.70 9.44 -18.28
N PHE A 461 10.45 9.30 -16.97
CA PHE A 461 10.96 10.25 -15.96
C PHE A 461 11.27 9.55 -14.63
N ARG A 462 12.26 10.08 -13.90
CA ARG A 462 12.59 9.67 -12.53
C ARG A 462 12.23 10.77 -11.54
N PHE A 463 11.42 10.39 -10.56
CA PHE A 463 10.93 11.26 -9.51
C PHE A 463 11.62 10.87 -8.20
N SER A 464 11.94 11.85 -7.37
CA SER A 464 12.54 11.60 -6.05
C SER A 464 12.05 12.63 -5.05
N VAL A 465 11.69 12.16 -3.86
CA VAL A 465 11.23 12.98 -2.73
C VAL A 465 11.82 12.45 -1.43
N LEU A 466 12.10 13.35 -0.50
CA LEU A 466 12.22 13.02 0.91
C LEU A 466 10.94 13.48 1.59
N ASP A 467 10.05 12.55 1.93
CA ASP A 467 8.78 12.85 2.58
C ASP A 467 8.73 12.19 3.95
N ASN A 468 8.39 12.95 4.99
CA ASN A 468 8.27 12.45 6.36
C ASN A 468 9.50 11.62 6.83
N GLY A 469 10.70 12.01 6.36
CA GLY A 469 11.96 11.36 6.71
C GLY A 469 12.29 10.11 5.91
N VAL A 470 11.46 9.72 4.93
CA VAL A 470 11.68 8.55 4.08
C VAL A 470 11.88 8.99 2.63
N THR A 471 12.94 8.51 1.98
CA THR A 471 13.15 8.77 0.56
C THR A 471 12.33 7.81 -0.27
N SER A 472 11.52 8.34 -1.17
CA SER A 472 10.90 7.56 -2.25
C SER A 472 11.51 7.94 -3.59
N ASN A 473 11.70 6.93 -4.44
CA ASN A 473 12.09 7.10 -5.83
C ASN A 473 11.07 6.41 -6.72
N GLU A 474 10.70 7.07 -7.81
CA GLU A 474 9.67 6.57 -8.71
C GLU A 474 10.10 6.71 -10.16
N PHE A 475 9.53 5.86 -11.00
CA PHE A 475 9.72 5.85 -12.43
C PHE A 475 8.37 5.99 -13.12
N TRP A 476 8.21 7.10 -13.83
CA TRP A 476 6.96 7.56 -14.42
C TRP A 476 7.01 7.48 -15.93
N ARG A 477 5.86 7.17 -16.54
CA ARG A 477 5.68 7.08 -17.99
C ARG A 477 4.37 7.75 -18.38
N VAL A 478 4.39 8.51 -19.47
CA VAL A 478 3.15 8.96 -20.14
C VAL A 478 2.68 7.81 -21.02
N LEU A 479 1.54 7.20 -20.72
CA LEU A 479 1.04 6.04 -21.48
C LEU A 479 0.19 6.46 -22.68
N ASP A 480 -0.73 7.39 -22.47
CA ASP A 480 -1.54 7.97 -23.53
C ASP A 480 -2.03 9.36 -23.10
N CYS A 481 -2.25 10.24 -24.08
CA CYS A 481 -2.86 11.55 -23.92
C CYS A 481 -3.74 11.86 -25.13
N GLU A 482 -4.87 12.50 -24.87
CA GLU A 482 -5.74 13.04 -25.91
C GLU A 482 -5.09 14.26 -26.58
N GLU A 483 -5.25 14.42 -27.89
CA GLU A 483 -4.53 15.41 -28.70
C GLU A 483 -4.91 16.87 -28.40
N GLY A 484 -6.12 17.09 -27.89
CA GLY A 484 -6.62 18.35 -27.35
C GLY A 484 -6.35 18.54 -25.85
N LEU A 485 -5.64 17.60 -25.20
CA LEU A 485 -5.35 17.59 -23.77
C LEU A 485 -6.59 17.44 -22.86
N ASP A 486 -7.66 16.81 -23.37
CA ASP A 486 -8.84 16.53 -22.56
C ASP A 486 -8.54 15.57 -21.40
N TRP A 487 -7.66 14.59 -21.64
CA TRP A 487 -7.21 13.63 -20.63
C TRP A 487 -5.81 13.09 -20.93
N CYS A 488 -5.15 12.57 -19.89
CA CYS A 488 -3.91 11.83 -19.95
C CYS A 488 -3.90 10.67 -18.94
N VAL A 489 -3.16 9.61 -19.26
CA VAL A 489 -2.89 8.47 -18.38
C VAL A 489 -1.40 8.44 -18.07
N PHE A 490 -1.06 8.60 -16.78
CA PHE A 490 0.31 8.53 -16.30
C PHE A 490 0.49 7.28 -15.44
N TYR A 491 1.45 6.44 -15.80
CA TYR A 491 1.80 5.24 -15.04
C TYR A 491 3.06 5.46 -14.24
N TYR A 492 3.09 4.91 -13.02
CA TYR A 492 4.25 4.99 -12.16
C TYR A 492 4.52 3.67 -11.45
N SER A 493 5.81 3.43 -11.19
CA SER A 493 6.31 2.40 -10.30
C SER A 493 7.29 3.06 -9.34
N GLY A 494 7.18 2.79 -8.04
CA GLY A 494 7.98 3.45 -7.02
C GLY A 494 8.44 2.51 -5.92
N ALA A 495 9.43 2.96 -5.16
CA ALA A 495 9.89 2.28 -3.96
C ALA A 495 10.39 3.27 -2.92
N ALA A 496 9.90 3.11 -1.70
CA ALA A 496 10.55 3.59 -0.50
C ALA A 496 11.51 2.48 -0.03
N SER A 497 12.63 2.34 -0.74
CA SER A 497 13.57 1.21 -0.60
C SER A 497 13.94 0.92 0.86
N ARG A 498 14.32 1.95 1.63
CA ARG A 498 14.71 1.79 3.05
C ARG A 498 13.55 1.47 3.99
N ALA A 499 12.31 1.67 3.55
CA ALA A 499 11.11 1.21 4.26
C ALA A 499 10.69 -0.20 3.82
N GLY A 500 11.36 -0.81 2.84
CA GLY A 500 11.00 -2.14 2.33
C GLY A 500 9.68 -2.14 1.54
N LEU A 501 9.25 -0.99 1.04
CA LEU A 501 7.98 -0.83 0.33
C LEU A 501 8.24 -0.55 -1.15
N SER A 502 7.53 -1.28 -2.00
CA SER A 502 7.44 -1.05 -3.44
C SER A 502 5.97 -0.96 -3.83
N TYR A 503 5.69 -0.21 -4.90
CA TYR A 503 4.34 0.04 -5.34
C TYR A 503 4.29 0.40 -6.83
N SER A 504 3.13 0.25 -7.43
CA SER A 504 2.83 0.71 -8.78
C SER A 504 1.40 1.23 -8.85
N GLY A 505 1.16 2.12 -9.80
CA GLY A 505 -0.13 2.76 -9.97
C GLY A 505 -0.22 3.49 -11.28
N ALA A 506 -1.40 4.06 -11.50
CA ALA A 506 -1.63 4.99 -12.57
C ALA A 506 -2.59 6.07 -12.08
N ILE A 507 -2.31 7.31 -12.44
CA ILE A 507 -3.26 8.40 -12.29
C ILE A 507 -3.84 8.73 -13.66
N LEU A 508 -5.17 8.85 -13.70
CA LEU A 508 -5.91 9.28 -14.87
C LEU A 508 -6.38 10.69 -14.58
N ALA A 509 -5.98 11.61 -15.45
CA ALA A 509 -6.15 13.02 -15.19
C ALA A 509 -6.80 13.73 -16.38
N SER A 510 -7.62 14.72 -16.08
CA SER A 510 -8.28 15.58 -17.05
C SER A 510 -8.17 17.02 -16.60
N LYS A 511 -8.56 17.94 -17.47
CA LYS A 511 -8.62 19.36 -17.15
C LYS A 511 -9.53 19.63 -15.95
N SER A 512 -10.74 19.07 -15.94
CA SER A 512 -11.75 19.34 -14.91
C SER A 512 -11.71 18.36 -13.73
N GLY A 513 -11.04 17.22 -13.87
CA GLY A 513 -11.13 16.13 -12.90
C GLY A 513 -12.37 15.26 -13.08
N ASP A 514 -13.03 15.37 -14.25
CA ASP A 514 -14.13 14.50 -14.65
C ASP A 514 -13.63 13.43 -15.62
N TRP A 515 -14.35 12.30 -15.64
CA TRP A 515 -14.20 11.28 -16.68
C TRP A 515 -14.52 11.85 -18.07
N PRO A 516 -13.77 11.48 -19.12
CA PRO A 516 -14.19 11.82 -20.48
C PRO A 516 -15.55 11.21 -20.81
N ALA A 517 -16.39 11.98 -21.49
CA ALA A 517 -17.74 11.58 -21.86
C ALA A 517 -17.77 10.59 -23.04
N SER A 518 -16.81 10.72 -23.97
CA SER A 518 -16.71 9.85 -25.15
C SER A 518 -16.38 8.41 -24.78
N GLN A 519 -17.07 7.46 -25.42
CA GLN A 519 -16.80 6.04 -25.26
C GLN A 519 -15.46 5.64 -25.90
N GLU A 520 -15.08 6.29 -26.99
CA GLU A 520 -13.79 6.12 -27.66
C GLU A 520 -12.63 6.53 -26.74
N ALA A 521 -12.79 7.66 -26.04
CA ALA A 521 -11.82 8.10 -25.03
C ALA A 521 -11.67 7.08 -23.89
N ARG A 522 -12.80 6.57 -23.37
CA ARG A 522 -12.78 5.53 -22.33
C ARG A 522 -12.14 4.21 -22.81
N ALA A 523 -12.36 3.84 -24.07
CA ALA A 523 -11.72 2.66 -24.66
C ALA A 523 -10.19 2.83 -24.79
N ARG A 524 -9.71 4.01 -25.22
CA ARG A 524 -8.27 4.32 -25.26
C ARG A 524 -7.63 4.28 -23.88
N ILE A 525 -8.31 4.86 -22.87
CA ILE A 525 -7.85 4.78 -21.47
C ILE A 525 -7.73 3.32 -21.01
N GLN A 526 -8.75 2.48 -21.26
CA GLN A 526 -8.70 1.06 -20.92
C GLN A 526 -7.54 0.35 -21.62
N GLN A 527 -7.29 0.64 -22.90
CA GLN A 527 -6.16 0.07 -23.64
C GLN A 527 -4.80 0.48 -23.04
N ALA A 528 -4.65 1.75 -22.66
CA ALA A 528 -3.43 2.24 -22.01
C ALA A 528 -3.20 1.53 -20.66
N LEU A 529 -4.25 1.36 -19.85
CA LEU A 529 -4.18 0.64 -18.58
C LEU A 529 -3.87 -0.85 -18.76
N ASP A 530 -4.48 -1.50 -19.75
CA ASP A 530 -4.23 -2.91 -20.04
C ASP A 530 -2.75 -3.15 -20.40
N SER A 531 -2.12 -2.22 -21.12
CA SER A 531 -0.68 -2.28 -21.43
C SER A 531 0.20 -2.23 -20.17
N ALA A 532 -0.29 -1.59 -19.11
CA ALA A 532 0.38 -1.48 -17.81
C ALA A 532 -0.03 -2.58 -16.83
N GLY A 533 -0.85 -3.54 -17.26
CA GLY A 533 -1.33 -4.59 -16.37
C GLY A 533 -2.29 -4.06 -15.29
N ILE A 534 -3.07 -3.03 -15.61
CA ILE A 534 -4.08 -2.45 -14.73
C ILE A 534 -5.45 -2.64 -15.39
N LYS A 535 -6.43 -3.13 -14.62
CA LYS A 535 -7.82 -3.27 -15.08
C LYS A 535 -8.68 -2.14 -14.55
N MET A 536 -9.70 -1.75 -15.30
CA MET A 536 -10.61 -0.68 -14.90
C MET A 536 -11.31 -0.96 -13.56
N TRP A 537 -11.60 -2.23 -13.25
CA TRP A 537 -12.21 -2.61 -11.97
C TRP A 537 -11.26 -2.46 -10.77
N GLU A 538 -9.95 -2.21 -10.99
CA GLU A 538 -8.98 -1.92 -9.93
C GLU A 538 -8.92 -0.43 -9.56
N LEU A 539 -9.51 0.45 -10.38
CA LEU A 539 -9.41 1.89 -10.14
C LEU A 539 -10.48 2.37 -9.17
N SER A 540 -10.16 3.46 -8.46
CA SER A 540 -11.14 4.23 -7.70
C SER A 540 -11.29 5.65 -8.24
N ASN A 541 -12.48 6.22 -8.04
CA ASN A 541 -12.75 7.62 -8.36
C ASN A 541 -12.08 8.54 -7.35
N VAL A 542 -11.59 9.67 -7.84
CA VAL A 542 -11.21 10.81 -7.02
C VAL A 542 -12.41 11.71 -6.83
N ASP A 543 -12.77 11.98 -5.57
CA ASP A 543 -13.78 12.98 -5.25
C ASP A 543 -13.21 14.38 -5.51
N ASN A 544 -13.70 15.00 -6.58
CA ASN A 544 -13.33 16.33 -7.01
C ASN A 544 -14.33 17.42 -6.59
N SER A 545 -15.24 17.08 -5.66
CA SER A 545 -16.15 18.04 -5.02
C SER A 545 -15.45 18.78 -3.87
N GLY A 546 -15.80 20.05 -3.65
CA GLY A 546 -15.32 20.80 -2.48
C GLY A 546 -13.86 21.24 -2.51
N CYS A 547 -13.24 21.36 -3.69
CA CYS A 547 -11.80 21.68 -3.83
C CYS A 547 -11.43 23.16 -3.70
N ALA A 548 -12.34 23.99 -3.18
CA ALA A 548 -12.10 25.41 -3.01
C ALA A 548 -10.95 25.67 -2.01
N GLY A 549 -10.11 26.66 -2.30
CA GLY A 549 -9.00 27.03 -1.42
C GLY A 549 -7.77 26.12 -1.49
N ALA A 550 -7.61 25.33 -2.56
CA ALA A 550 -6.41 24.54 -2.80
C ALA A 550 -5.15 25.43 -2.82
N PRO A 551 -4.07 25.09 -2.10
CA PRO A 551 -2.84 25.88 -2.03
C PRO A 551 -1.94 25.63 -3.25
N LEU A 552 -2.36 26.17 -4.40
CA LEU A 552 -1.76 25.89 -5.71
C LEU A 552 -0.58 26.79 -6.08
N ASP A 553 -0.31 27.86 -5.33
CA ASP A 553 0.78 28.78 -5.67
C ASP A 553 2.15 28.07 -5.59
N PRO A 554 2.90 27.95 -6.70
CA PRO A 554 4.24 27.35 -6.73
C PRO A 554 5.27 28.02 -5.81
N ALA A 555 5.08 29.29 -5.47
CA ALA A 555 6.01 30.03 -4.61
C ALA A 555 5.96 29.59 -3.14
N LEU A 556 4.90 28.91 -2.70
CA LEU A 556 4.69 28.53 -1.30
C LEU A 556 5.74 27.55 -0.74
N MET A 557 6.54 26.90 -1.59
CA MET A 557 7.64 26.01 -1.17
C MET A 557 9.04 26.62 -1.33
N ALA A 558 9.17 27.80 -1.97
CA ALA A 558 10.46 28.49 -2.03
C ALA A 558 10.91 29.05 -0.65
N MET A 559 10.04 28.95 0.37
CA MET A 559 10.23 29.50 1.71
C MET A 559 10.19 28.46 2.85
N ALA A 560 10.09 27.15 2.55
CA ALA A 560 10.04 26.08 3.55
C ALA A 560 11.37 25.33 3.68
#